data_AF-A0A7J0G093-F1
#
_entry.id   AF-A0A7J0G093-F1
#
_cell.length_a   1.000
_cell.length_b   1.000
_cell.length_c   1.000
_cell.angle_alpha   90.00
_cell.angle_beta   90.00
_cell.angle_gamma   90.00
#
_symmetry.space_group_name_H-M   'P 1'
#
loop_
_entity.id
_entity.type
_entity.pdbx_description
1 polymer ?
#
loop_
_entity_poly.entity_id
_entity_poly.type
_entity_poly.pdbx_seq_one_letter_code
_entity_poly.pdbx_strand_id
1 'polypeptide(L)'
;MDNSPTTDSVKTTVAEKERLAKSGLVFNCKNPTFRKMFPEYVQKYEEQQLSNQPVPEQVSPNPRPLERSGNSKNRVKQSFANWMLSLLVSIFGVVMALPLLQL
;
A
#
# COMPACT_ATOMS: atom_id res chain seq x y z
N MET A 1 -29.37 -19.89 -10.57
CA MET A 1 -28.86 -18.51 -10.50
C MET A 1 -29.59 -17.68 -11.53
N ASP A 2 -30.20 -16.58 -11.12
CA ASP A 2 -30.77 -15.60 -12.04
C ASP A 2 -29.65 -14.81 -12.72
N ASN A 3 -29.56 -14.91 -14.04
CA ASN A 3 -28.57 -14.19 -14.85
C ASN A 3 -29.19 -12.97 -15.56
N SER A 4 -30.31 -12.47 -15.04
CA SER A 4 -30.97 -11.29 -15.59
C SER A 4 -30.08 -10.06 -15.37
N PRO A 5 -29.83 -9.26 -16.42
CA PRO A 5 -29.08 -8.01 -16.25
C PRO A 5 -29.81 -7.09 -15.28
N THR A 6 -29.15 -6.73 -14.18
CA THR A 6 -29.60 -5.66 -13.29
C THR A 6 -29.14 -4.31 -13.86
N THR A 7 -29.86 -3.24 -13.56
CA THR A 7 -29.42 -1.87 -13.86
C THR A 7 -27.96 -1.68 -13.45
N ASP A 8 -27.16 -1.05 -14.31
CA ASP A 8 -25.71 -0.87 -14.17
C ASP A 8 -24.84 -2.14 -14.23
N SER A 9 -25.40 -3.28 -14.64
CA SER A 9 -24.62 -4.50 -14.87
C SER A 9 -23.77 -4.38 -16.14
N VAL A 10 -22.44 -4.53 -15.99
CA VAL A 10 -21.48 -4.50 -17.09
C VAL A 10 -21.14 -5.92 -17.53
N LYS A 11 -21.13 -6.14 -18.86
CA LYS A 11 -20.67 -7.40 -19.46
C LYS A 11 -19.14 -7.40 -19.54
N THR A 12 -18.50 -8.35 -18.87
CA THR A 12 -17.04 -8.58 -18.92
C THR A 12 -16.76 -10.07 -19.05
N THR A 13 -15.56 -10.43 -19.53
CA THR A 13 -15.13 -11.84 -19.62
C THR A 13 -14.74 -12.39 -18.26
N VAL A 14 -14.76 -13.72 -18.10
CA VAL A 14 -14.35 -14.37 -16.83
C VAL A 14 -12.90 -14.03 -16.50
N ALA A 15 -12.00 -14.12 -17.49
CA ALA A 15 -10.60 -13.74 -17.33
C ALA A 15 -10.44 -12.28 -16.89
N GLU A 16 -11.24 -11.37 -17.44
CA GLU A 16 -11.21 -9.97 -17.04
C GLU A 16 -11.75 -9.76 -15.62
N LYS A 17 -12.83 -10.48 -15.23
CA LYS A 17 -13.34 -10.44 -13.85
C LYS A 17 -12.30 -10.91 -12.84
N GLU A 18 -11.59 -11.99 -13.14
CA GLU A 18 -10.51 -12.49 -12.29
C GLU A 18 -9.37 -11.48 -12.16
N ARG A 19 -8.96 -10.87 -13.28
CA ARG A 19 -7.95 -9.80 -13.29
C ARG A 19 -8.38 -8.60 -12.45
N LEU A 20 -9.63 -8.16 -12.60
CA LEU A 20 -10.22 -7.07 -11.83
C LEU A 20 -10.39 -7.40 -10.36
N ALA A 21 -10.69 -8.66 -10.01
CA ALA A 21 -10.77 -9.10 -8.62
C ALA A 21 -9.39 -9.02 -7.94
N LYS A 22 -8.33 -9.46 -8.66
CA LYS A 22 -6.95 -9.34 -8.18
C LYS A 22 -6.54 -7.89 -7.98
N SER A 23 -6.75 -7.03 -8.99
CA SER A 23 -6.40 -5.60 -8.88
C SER A 23 -7.27 -4.86 -7.86
N GLY A 24 -8.55 -5.23 -7.77
CA GLY A 24 -9.49 -4.73 -6.77
C GLY A 24 -9.03 -5.05 -5.36
N LEU A 25 -8.52 -6.25 -5.10
CA LEU A 25 -7.99 -6.61 -3.77
C LEU A 25 -6.79 -5.72 -3.38
N VAL A 26 -5.84 -5.52 -4.29
CA VAL A 26 -4.69 -4.61 -4.07
C VAL A 26 -5.15 -3.19 -3.75
N PHE A 27 -6.13 -2.70 -4.51
CA PHE A 27 -6.69 -1.37 -4.29
C PHE A 27 -7.37 -1.26 -2.92
N ASN A 28 -8.19 -2.25 -2.55
CA ASN A 28 -8.90 -2.26 -1.28
C ASN A 28 -7.94 -2.40 -0.07
N CYS A 29 -6.88 -3.19 -0.17
CA CYS A 29 -5.87 -3.31 0.89
C CYS A 29 -5.17 -1.99 1.24
N LYS A 30 -5.16 -0.99 0.34
CA LYS A 30 -4.64 0.36 0.66
C LYS A 30 -5.57 1.16 1.58
N ASN A 31 -6.84 0.78 1.66
CA ASN A 31 -7.83 1.43 2.50
C ASN A 31 -7.74 0.92 3.96
N PRO A 32 -7.53 1.80 4.96
CA PRO A 32 -7.37 1.39 6.35
C PRO A 32 -8.64 0.77 6.96
N THR A 33 -9.82 1.23 6.54
CA THR A 33 -11.09 0.67 6.99
C THR A 33 -11.27 -0.76 6.47
N PHE A 34 -10.95 -0.99 5.20
CA PHE A 34 -11.01 -2.32 4.60
C PHE A 34 -10.12 -3.31 5.34
N ARG A 35 -8.86 -2.93 5.63
CA ARG A 35 -7.93 -3.75 6.42
C ARG A 35 -8.46 -4.13 7.80
N LYS A 36 -9.23 -3.23 8.44
CA LYS A 36 -9.79 -3.46 9.77
C LYS A 36 -11.03 -4.37 9.72
N MET A 37 -11.86 -4.21 8.69
CA MET A 37 -13.10 -4.98 8.53
C MET A 37 -12.84 -6.38 7.96
N PHE A 38 -11.80 -6.54 7.14
CA PHE A 38 -11.52 -7.76 6.37
C PHE A 38 -10.04 -8.19 6.49
N PRO A 39 -9.53 -8.44 7.71
CA PRO A 39 -8.12 -8.80 7.93
C PRO A 39 -7.71 -10.09 7.21
N GLU A 40 -8.60 -11.06 7.07
CA GLU A 40 -8.36 -12.35 6.40
C GLU A 40 -8.05 -12.20 4.91
N TYR A 41 -8.67 -11.22 4.24
CA TYR A 41 -8.40 -10.94 2.83
C TYR A 41 -7.03 -10.29 2.62
N VAL A 42 -6.58 -9.50 3.61
CA VAL A 42 -5.25 -8.91 3.60
C VAL A 42 -4.19 -10.00 3.77
N GLN A 43 -4.39 -10.92 4.72
CA GLN A 43 -3.49 -12.05 4.93
C GLN A 43 -3.39 -12.94 3.69
N LYS A 44 -4.53 -13.33 3.11
CA LYS A 44 -4.56 -14.13 1.88
C LYS A 44 -3.85 -13.42 0.72
N TYR A 45 -3.97 -12.10 0.63
CA TYR A 45 -3.25 -11.32 -0.36
C TYR A 45 -1.73 -11.37 -0.10
N GLU A 46 -1.29 -11.18 1.14
CA GLU A 46 0.13 -11.25 1.52
C GLU A 46 0.71 -12.65 1.22
N GLU A 47 0.02 -13.72 1.59
CA GLU A 47 0.39 -15.10 1.27
C GLU A 47 0.54 -15.34 -0.24
N GLN A 48 -0.41 -14.82 -1.03
CA GLN A 48 -0.34 -14.88 -2.49
C GLN A 48 0.87 -14.11 -3.02
N GLN A 49 1.20 -12.94 -2.48
CA GLN A 49 2.38 -12.18 -2.89
C GLN A 49 3.70 -12.91 -2.54
N LEU A 50 3.77 -13.54 -1.37
CA LEU A 50 4.91 -14.36 -0.93
C LEU A 50 5.09 -15.61 -1.81
N SER A 51 3.99 -16.23 -2.23
CA SER A 51 3.99 -17.39 -3.13
C SER A 51 4.38 -17.05 -4.58
N ASN A 52 4.26 -15.79 -5.01
CA ASN A 52 4.36 -15.40 -6.44
C ASN A 52 5.60 -14.56 -6.81
N GLN A 53 6.63 -14.44 -5.96
CA GLN A 53 7.86 -13.73 -6.33
C GLN A 53 8.75 -14.60 -7.25
N PRO A 54 9.38 -14.10 -8.36
CA PRO A 54 9.69 -12.71 -8.73
C PRO A 54 9.21 -12.25 -10.14
N VAL A 55 8.84 -10.97 -10.28
CA VAL A 55 9.27 -10.02 -11.34
C VAL A 55 8.69 -8.63 -10.99
N PRO A 56 9.48 -7.55 -11.02
CA PRO A 56 8.97 -6.19 -10.84
C PRO A 56 8.04 -5.85 -12.00
N GLU A 57 6.73 -5.72 -11.71
CA GLU A 57 5.75 -5.24 -12.69
C GLU A 57 6.06 -3.77 -13.00
N GLN A 58 6.82 -3.60 -14.08
CA GLN A 58 7.10 -2.31 -14.69
C GLN A 58 5.78 -1.63 -15.05
N VAL A 59 5.69 -0.39 -14.57
CA VAL A 59 4.89 0.72 -15.08
C VAL A 59 4.46 0.51 -16.54
N SER A 60 3.15 0.43 -16.77
CA SER A 60 2.57 0.79 -18.07
C SER A 60 1.55 1.93 -17.87
N PRO A 61 1.68 3.05 -18.60
CA PRO A 61 0.95 4.27 -18.34
C PRO A 61 -0.32 4.36 -19.20
N ASN A 62 -1.49 4.43 -18.56
CA ASN A 62 -2.55 5.31 -19.06
C ASN A 62 -3.56 5.66 -17.94
N PRO A 63 -3.57 6.89 -17.42
CA PRO A 63 -4.53 7.32 -16.42
C PRO A 63 -5.76 7.92 -17.09
N ARG A 64 -6.95 7.36 -16.81
CA ARG A 64 -8.18 8.16 -16.83
C ARG A 64 -8.41 8.69 -15.41
N PRO A 65 -8.40 10.01 -15.20
CA PRO A 65 -8.60 10.56 -13.88
C PRO A 65 -10.10 10.56 -13.56
N LEU A 66 -10.50 9.81 -12.53
CA LEU A 66 -11.71 10.14 -11.80
C LEU A 66 -11.29 10.58 -10.39
N GLU A 67 -11.04 11.87 -10.31
CA GLU A 67 -11.02 12.66 -9.08
C GLU A 67 -12.39 12.53 -8.39
N ARG A 68 -12.42 12.05 -7.14
CA ARG A 68 -13.11 12.77 -6.06
C ARG A 68 -12.70 12.27 -4.67
N SER A 69 -11.92 13.13 -4.01
CA SER A 69 -12.03 13.51 -2.59
C SER A 69 -12.14 12.41 -1.54
N GLY A 70 -11.05 12.20 -0.81
CA GLY A 70 -11.03 11.29 0.33
C GLY A 70 -9.74 11.35 1.14
N ASN A 71 -9.39 12.55 1.63
CA ASN A 71 -8.64 12.78 2.86
C ASN A 71 -7.23 12.15 3.01
N SER A 72 -6.23 13.00 2.80
CA SER A 72 -4.97 13.09 3.54
C SER A 72 -4.97 12.38 4.90
N LYS A 73 -3.97 11.51 5.14
CA LYS A 73 -3.26 11.33 6.45
C LYS A 73 -2.24 10.18 6.54
N ASN A 74 -1.97 9.40 5.49
CA ASN A 74 -1.01 8.27 5.61
C ASN A 74 0.45 8.59 5.23
N ARG A 75 0.82 9.85 4.95
CA ARG A 75 2.24 10.25 4.80
C ARG A 75 2.96 10.63 6.09
N VAL A 76 2.27 10.69 7.23
CA VAL A 76 2.87 11.18 8.49
C VAL A 76 3.80 10.15 9.14
N LYS A 77 3.56 8.84 8.96
CA LYS A 77 4.34 7.81 9.66
C LYS A 77 5.72 7.52 9.07
N GLN A 78 5.95 7.81 7.79
CA GLN A 78 7.25 7.52 7.15
C GLN A 78 8.25 8.67 7.30
N SER A 79 7.77 9.92 7.42
CA SER A 79 8.65 11.08 7.64
C SER A 79 9.16 11.19 9.08
N PHE A 80 8.47 10.60 10.05
CA PHE A 80 8.87 10.70 11.46
C PHE A 80 10.09 9.85 11.79
N ALA A 81 10.17 8.62 11.25
CA ALA A 81 11.26 7.69 11.56
C ALA A 81 12.62 8.15 11.03
N ASN A 82 12.68 8.67 9.80
CA ASN A 82 13.95 9.08 9.20
C ASN A 82 14.52 10.35 9.85
N TRP A 83 13.68 11.34 10.16
CA TRP A 83 14.14 12.58 10.79
C TRP A 83 14.54 12.35 12.26
N MET A 84 13.81 11.49 12.98
CA MET A 84 14.18 11.05 14.33
C MET A 84 15.50 10.27 14.34
N LEU A 85 15.76 9.40 13.36
CA LEU A 85 17.03 8.69 13.26
C LEU A 85 18.21 9.65 13.04
N SER A 86 18.07 10.64 12.16
CA SER A 86 19.09 11.68 11.98
C SER A 86 19.34 12.49 13.26
N LEU A 87 18.28 12.83 14.00
CA LEU A 87 18.40 13.53 15.28
C LEU A 87 19.14 12.68 16.33
N LEU A 88 18.82 11.38 16.42
CA LEU A 88 19.47 10.46 17.35
C LEU A 88 20.96 10.28 17.05
N VAL A 89 21.33 10.11 15.78
CA VAL A 89 22.74 9.97 15.37
C VAL A 89 23.51 11.26 15.66
N SER A 90 22.90 12.43 15.44
CA SER A 90 23.52 13.73 15.73
C SER A 90 23.83 13.92 17.22
N ILE A 91 22.85 13.66 18.09
CA ILE A 91 23.04 13.81 19.55
C ILE A 91 24.08 12.80 20.05
N PHE A 92 23.97 11.54 19.62
CA PHE A 92 24.92 10.48 20.01
C PHE A 92 26.35 10.80 19.58
N GLY A 93 26.54 11.27 18.34
CA GLY A 93 27.86 11.64 17.84
C GLY A 93 28.52 12.75 18.64
N VAL A 94 27.78 13.78 19.04
CA VAL A 94 28.30 14.87 19.89
C VAL A 94 28.72 14.33 21.26
N VAL A 95 27.88 13.52 21.92
CA VAL A 95 28.20 12.93 23.23
C VAL A 95 29.46 12.06 23.17
N MET A 96 29.64 11.28 22.10
CA MET A 96 30.82 10.42 21.93
C MET A 96 32.09 11.20 21.55
N ALA A 97 31.96 12.43 21.03
CA ALA A 97 33.09 13.29 20.71
C ALA A 97 33.59 14.12 21.92
N LEU A 98 32.74 14.38 22.92
CA LEU A 98 33.13 15.14 24.12
C LEU A 98 34.34 14.52 24.88
N PRO A 99 34.43 13.20 25.09
CA PRO A 99 35.60 12.58 25.70
C PRO A 99 36.88 12.70 24.86
N LEU A 100 36.76 12.79 23.53
CA LEU A 100 37.91 12.91 22.63
C LEU A 100 38.51 14.31 22.61
N LEU A 101 37.74 15.33 23.01
CA LEU A 101 38.20 16.72 23.10
C LEU A 101 38.91 17.01 24.43
N GLN A 102 38.87 16.08 25.39
CA GLN A 102 39.59 16.18 26.67
C GLN A 102 40.93 15.43 26.66
N LEU A 103 41.37 14.94 25.50
CA LEU A 103 42.69 14.38 25.26
C LEU A 103 43.62 15.44 24.65
#